data_AF-A0A8X7NY91-F1
#
_entry.id   AF-A0A8X7NY91-F1
#
_cell.length_a   1.000
_cell.length_b   1.000
_cell.length_c   1.000
_cell.angle_alpha   90.00
_cell.angle_beta   90.00
_cell.angle_gamma   90.00
#
_symmetry.space_group_name_H-M   'P 1'
#
loop_
_entity.id
_entity.type
_entity.pdbx_description
1 polymer ?
#
loop_
_entity_poly.entity_id
_entity_poly.type
_entity_poly.pdbx_seq_one_letter_code
_entity_poly.pdbx_strand_id
1 'polypeptide(L)'
;SVSSDLLNDLIIQVKSTKYHLHKFPMLSKCLRLKNLVSSQSQSQEPETSQDQKVIQLVDFPETEAFELCAKFCYGITITLSSQRSR
;
A
#
# COMPACT_ATOMS: atom_id res chain seq x y z
N SER A 1 1.20 -13.15 1.49
CA SER A 1 2.31 -12.27 1.07
C SER A 1 2.64 -12.57 -0.39
N VAL A 2 2.88 -11.56 -1.21
CA VAL A 2 3.46 -11.76 -2.56
C VAL A 2 4.98 -11.74 -2.37
N SER A 3 5.59 -12.91 -2.33
CA SER A 3 7.05 -13.05 -2.15
C SER A 3 7.77 -12.68 -3.44
N SER A 4 8.60 -11.65 -3.39
CA SER A 4 9.59 -11.31 -4.42
C SER A 4 10.94 -11.25 -3.72
N ASP A 5 12.02 -11.69 -4.38
CA ASP A 5 13.39 -11.64 -3.83
C ASP A 5 13.94 -10.21 -3.69
N LEU A 6 13.10 -9.20 -3.95
CA LEU A 6 13.41 -7.78 -3.75
C LEU A 6 13.04 -7.33 -2.33
N LEU A 7 13.82 -6.39 -1.82
CA LEU A 7 13.53 -5.71 -0.56
C LEU A 7 12.25 -4.88 -0.71
N ASN A 8 11.29 -5.10 0.20
CA ASN A 8 10.12 -4.24 0.31
C ASN A 8 10.60 -2.81 0.62
N ASP A 9 10.17 -1.83 -0.17
CA ASP A 9 10.52 -0.42 -0.03
C ASP A 9 9.31 0.47 0.32
N LEU A 10 8.14 -0.14 0.59
CA LEU A 10 6.91 0.54 0.95
C LEU A 10 6.15 -0.22 2.04
N ILE A 11 5.83 0.44 3.16
CA ILE A 11 4.93 -0.09 4.19
C ILE A 11 3.65 0.74 4.20
N ILE A 12 2.52 0.07 3.93
CA ILE A 12 1.19 0.67 4.06
C ILE A 12 0.48 0.01 5.25
N GLN A 13 -0.09 0.82 6.13
CA GLN A 13 -0.96 0.33 7.19
C GLN A 13 -2.42 0.70 6.89
N VAL A 14 -3.29 -0.31 6.90
CA VAL A 14 -4.73 -0.18 6.78
C VAL A 14 -5.36 -0.81 8.02
N LYS A 15 -6.11 -0.02 8.80
CA LYS A 15 -6.60 -0.44 10.12
C LYS A 15 -5.44 -0.98 10.97
N SER A 16 -5.53 -2.23 11.45
CA SER A 16 -4.49 -2.91 12.22
C SER A 16 -3.49 -3.72 11.38
N THR A 17 -3.64 -3.77 10.05
CA THR A 17 -2.84 -4.63 9.17
C THR A 17 -1.75 -3.82 8.46
N LYS A 18 -0.50 -4.30 8.54
CA LYS A 18 0.64 -3.76 7.79
C LYS A 18 0.90 -4.59 6.54
N TYR A 19 1.05 -3.91 5.42
CA TYR A 19 1.38 -4.49 4.12
C TYR A 19 2.79 -4.04 3.74
N HIS A 20 3.69 -5.01 3.60
CA HIS A 20 5.02 -4.82 3.05
C HIS A 20 4.95 -5.01 1.53
N LEU A 21 5.24 -3.95 0.79
CA LEU A 21 5.00 -3.82 -0.64
C LEU A 21 6.21 -3.20 -1.33
N HIS A 22 6.15 -3.16 -2.66
CA HIS A 22 7.12 -2.49 -3.50
C HIS A 22 6.54 -1.19 -4.09
N LYS A 23 7.33 -0.11 -4.11
CA LYS A 23 6.94 1.18 -4.69
C LYS A 23 6.61 1.04 -6.16
N PHE A 24 7.42 0.35 -6.96
CA PHE A 24 7.22 0.28 -8.41
C PHE A 24 5.81 -0.23 -8.82
N PRO A 25 5.34 -1.42 -8.39
CA PRO A 25 4.00 -1.89 -8.75
C PRO A 25 2.88 -1.01 -8.16
N MET A 26 3.06 -0.46 -6.96
CA MET A 26 2.03 0.36 -6.31
C MET A 26 1.91 1.76 -6.93
N LEU A 27 3.03 2.45 -7.12
CA LEU A 27 3.07 3.85 -7.57
C LEU A 27 2.80 3.99 -9.08
N SER A 28 3.05 2.93 -9.87
CA SER A 28 2.73 2.92 -11.30
C SER A 28 1.22 2.92 -11.58
N LYS A 29 0.40 2.45 -10.64
CA LYS A 29 -1.06 2.28 -10.80
C LYS A 29 -1.89 3.03 -9.76
N CYS A 30 -1.28 3.67 -8.77
CA CYS A 30 -1.98 4.43 -7.73
C CYS A 30 -1.40 5.84 -7.55
N LEU A 31 -2.03 6.83 -8.19
CA LEU A 31 -1.61 8.24 -8.08
C LEU A 31 -1.69 8.76 -6.64
N ARG A 32 -2.71 8.34 -5.88
CA ARG A 32 -2.85 8.75 -4.47
C ARG A 32 -1.65 8.30 -3.63
N LEU A 33 -1.21 7.05 -3.78
CA LEU A 33 -0.02 6.56 -3.07
C LEU A 33 1.26 7.26 -3.56
N LYS A 34 1.36 7.55 -4.87
CA LYS A 34 2.50 8.29 -5.42
C LYS A 34 2.63 9.66 -4.75
N ASN A 35 1.52 10.38 -4.64
CA ASN A 35 1.50 11.69 -3.99
C ASN A 35 1.82 11.60 -2.50
N LEU A 36 1.24 10.63 -1.77
CA LEU A 36 1.52 10.44 -0.34
C LEU A 36 3.00 10.14 -0.06
N VAL A 37 3.63 9.26 -0.86
CA VAL A 37 5.06 8.96 -0.75
C VAL A 37 5.90 10.22 -1.01
N SER A 38 5.58 10.99 -2.05
CA SER A 38 6.32 12.21 -2.39
C SER A 38 6.18 13.31 -1.34
N SER A 39 4.99 13.51 -0.77
CA SER A 39 4.76 14.51 0.28
C SER A 39 5.51 14.16 1.57
N GLN A 40 5.67 12.87 1.89
CA GLN A 40 6.44 12.45 3.05
C GLN A 40 7.94 12.70 2.94
N SER A 41 8.47 12.76 1.71
CA SER A 41 9.88 13.11 1.47
C SER A 41 10.17 14.60 1.67
N GLN A 42 9.12 15.44 1.78
CA GLN A 42 9.24 16.89 1.97
C GLN A 42 9.05 17.32 3.43
N SER A 43 8.49 16.45 4.29
CA SER A 43 8.34 16.74 5.72
C SER A 43 9.70 16.60 6.43
N GLN A 44 10.22 17.71 6.95
CA GLN A 44 11.50 17.84 7.67
C GLN A 44 11.48 17.22 9.09
N GLU A 45 10.82 16.08 9.28
CA GLU A 45 10.96 15.36 10.54
C GLU A 45 12.39 14.78 10.60
N PRO A 46 13.11 14.94 11.72
CA PRO A 46 14.47 14.44 11.83
C PRO A 46 14.47 12.93 11.60
N GLU A 47 15.15 12.51 10.52
CA GLU A 47 15.45 11.13 10.13
C GLU A 47 16.38 10.47 11.17
N THR A 48 15.93 10.35 12.42
CA THR A 48 16.70 9.72 13.51
C THR A 48 16.56 8.20 13.53
N SER A 49 15.90 7.61 12.54
CA SER A 49 15.82 6.16 12.41
C SER A 49 15.78 5.80 10.93
N GLN A 50 16.68 4.93 10.49
CA GLN A 50 16.70 4.32 9.15
C GLN A 50 15.48 3.41 8.91
N ASP A 51 14.44 3.53 9.73
CA ASP A 51 13.24 2.72 9.68
C ASP A 51 12.33 3.20 8.57
N GLN A 52 11.95 2.26 7.71
CA GLN A 52 11.07 2.49 6.59
C GLN A 52 9.74 3.08 7.06
N LYS A 53 9.46 4.34 6.67
CA LYS A 53 8.28 5.10 7.08
C LYS A 53 6.98 4.40 6.70
N VAL A 54 6.06 4.28 7.65
CA VAL A 54 4.74 3.65 7.47
C VAL A 54 3.72 4.68 6.99
N ILE A 55 3.07 4.43 5.86
CA ILE A 55 1.95 5.25 5.38
C ILE A 55 0.65 4.67 5.91
N GLN A 56 -0.08 5.44 6.71
CA GLN A 56 -1.36 5.04 7.28
C GLN A 56 -2.52 5.51 6.39
N LEU A 57 -3.43 4.60 6.05
CA LEU A 57 -4.67 4.91 5.33
C LEU A 57 -5.85 4.84 6.30
N VAL A 58 -6.03 5.92 7.07
CA VAL A 58 -7.00 5.98 8.18
C VAL A 58 -8.45 5.78 7.70
N ASP A 59 -8.81 6.36 6.55
CA ASP A 59 -10.17 6.31 6.01
C ASP A 59 -10.37 5.22 4.94
N PHE A 60 -9.56 4.16 4.96
CA PHE A 60 -9.70 3.08 3.99
C PHE A 60 -10.81 2.11 4.42
N PRO A 61 -11.76 1.74 3.53
CA PRO A 61 -12.97 1.02 3.90
C PRO A 61 -12.71 -0.34 4.57
N GLU A 62 -12.03 -1.25 3.87
CA GLU A 62 -11.77 -2.62 4.36
C GLU A 62 -10.37 -3.09 3.99
N THR A 63 -9.77 -3.93 4.83
CA THR A 63 -8.43 -4.48 4.60
C THR A 63 -8.38 -5.38 3.37
N GLU A 64 -9.42 -6.16 3.14
CA GLU A 64 -9.58 -7.08 2.02
C GLU A 64 -9.67 -6.31 0.68
N ALA A 65 -10.35 -5.16 0.69
CA ALA A 65 -10.41 -4.27 -0.46
C ALA A 65 -9.02 -3.73 -0.81
N PHE A 66 -8.19 -3.41 0.19
CA PHE A 66 -6.81 -2.98 -0.05
C PHE A 66 -5.97 -4.11 -0.64
N GLU A 67 -6.13 -5.34 -0.14
CA GLU A 67 -5.42 -6.51 -0.69
C GLU A 67 -5.76 -6.73 -2.17
N LEU A 68 -7.03 -6.58 -2.56
CA LEU A 68 -7.44 -6.64 -3.97
C LEU A 68 -6.79 -5.54 -4.81
N CYS A 69 -6.76 -4.30 -4.30
CA CYS A 69 -6.06 -3.20 -4.96
C CYS A 69 -4.56 -3.49 -5.13
N ALA A 70 -3.91 -4.04 -4.10
CA ALA A 70 -2.50 -4.41 -4.15
C ALA A 70 -2.25 -5.51 -5.19
N LYS A 71 -3.06 -6.58 -5.20
CA LYS A 71 -2.99 -7.64 -6.22
C LYS A 71 -3.11 -7.07 -7.64
N PHE A 72 -4.09 -6.20 -7.88
CA PHE A 72 -4.25 -5.51 -9.15
C PHE A 72 -3.02 -4.67 -9.53
N CYS A 73 -2.44 -3.95 -8.56
CA CYS A 73 -1.23 -3.16 -8.76
C CYS A 73 -0.05 -4.05 -9.21
N TYR A 74 0.09 -5.24 -8.62
CA TYR A 74 1.09 -6.24 -8.99
C TYR A 74 0.80 -6.96 -10.33
N GLY A 75 -0.30 -6.64 -11.01
CA GLY A 75 -0.68 -7.29 -12.26
C GLY A 75 -1.27 -8.69 -12.06
N ILE A 76 -1.65 -9.03 -10.83
CA ILE A 76 -2.37 -10.26 -10.54
C ILE A 76 -3.81 -10.08 -10.98
N THR A 77 -4.33 -11.03 -11.76
CA THR A 77 -5.75 -11.08 -12.13
C THR A 77 -6.60 -11.19 -10.87
N ILE A 78 -7.51 -10.24 -10.69
CA ILE A 78 -8.48 -10.24 -9.58
C ILE A 78 -9.88 -10.57 -10.13
N THR A 79 -10.64 -11.33 -9.35
CA THR A 79 -12.05 -11.61 -9.63
C THR A 79 -12.90 -10.87 -8.60
N LEU A 80 -13.78 -10.01 -9.08
CA LEU A 80 -14.76 -9.33 -8.24
C LEU A 80 -16.09 -10.07 -8.34
N SER A 81 -16.66 -10.47 -7.21
CA SER A 81 -18.00 -11.02 -7.13
C SER A 81 -18.92 -10.03 -6.41
N SER A 82 -20.12 -9.82 -6.97
CA SER A 82 -21.15 -9.05 -6.29
C SER A 82 -21.89 -9.97 -5.34
N GLN A 83 -21.93 -9.63 -4.05
CA GLN A 83 -22.83 -10.25 -3.10
C GLN A 83 -23.86 -9.22 -2.64
N ARG A 84 -25.14 -9.53 -2.86
CA ARG A 84 -26.25 -8.76 -2.31
C ARG A 84 -26.54 -9.34 -0.92
N SER A 85 -26.13 -8.64 0.13
CA SER A 85 -26.60 -8.91 1.48
C SER A 85 -28.13 -8.81 1.47
N ARG A 86 -28.81 -9.92 1.81
CA ARG A 86 -30.27 -9.94 2.02
C ARG A 86 -30.60 -9.33 3.37
#